data_AF-A0A921E7C0-F1
#
_entry.id   AF-A0A921E7C0-F1
#
_cell.length_a   1.000
_cell.length_b   1.000
_cell.length_c   1.000
_cell.angle_alpha   90.00
_cell.angle_beta   90.00
_cell.angle_gamma   90.00
#
_symmetry.space_group_name_H-M   'P 1'
#
loop_
_entity.id
_entity.type
_entity.pdbx_description
1 polymer ?
#
loop_
_entity_poly.entity_id
_entity_poly.type
_entity_poly.pdbx_seq_one_letter_code
_entity_poly.pdbx_strand_id
1 'polypeptide(L)'
;MNDRNRLPVSRRFYKTLMLRINSIAEISPTFDLERFRDIIDKYIRGESFQRNSLSEMERVVFALVSSEIDRAKDRSIRARIRANERKLARLAAEREHPENGTPYHDRLARQAERRARAEERRRIRHQRRIERRAAEARKKLSKLSRGVSAPADAASSGAQAHGAG
;
A
#
# COMPACT_ATOMS: atom_id res chain seq x y z
N MET A 1 2.38 14.67 -24.71
CA MET A 1 2.86 15.21 -23.42
C MET A 1 2.15 14.49 -22.27
N ASN A 2 2.89 13.99 -21.27
CA ASN A 2 2.35 13.12 -20.21
C ASN A 2 1.64 13.92 -19.10
N ASP A 3 0.37 14.28 -19.31
CA ASP A 3 -0.50 14.96 -18.31
C ASP A 3 -0.93 14.09 -17.12
N ARG A 4 -0.35 12.88 -17.00
CA ARG A 4 -0.56 11.95 -15.88
C ARG A 4 0.09 12.40 -14.57
N ASN A 5 0.93 13.45 -14.59
CA ASN A 5 1.58 14.00 -13.39
C ASN A 5 0.76 15.09 -12.67
N ARG A 6 -0.41 15.49 -13.18
CA ARG A 6 -1.21 16.61 -12.63
C ARG A 6 -2.51 16.22 -11.92
N LEU A 7 -2.78 14.94 -11.73
CA LEU A 7 -4.04 14.53 -11.11
C LEU A 7 -4.18 15.08 -9.67
N PRO A 8 -5.35 15.59 -9.24
CA PRO A 8 -5.63 16.04 -7.88
C PRO A 8 -5.69 14.93 -6.82
N VAL A 9 -5.11 13.76 -7.09
CA VAL A 9 -4.96 12.65 -6.14
C VAL A 9 -3.50 12.22 -6.03
N SER A 10 -3.15 11.44 -5.00
CA SER A 10 -1.79 10.90 -4.91
C SER A 10 -1.53 9.85 -6.00
N ARG A 11 -0.30 9.82 -6.54
CA ARG A 11 0.12 8.81 -7.53
C ARG A 11 -0.08 7.38 -7.02
N ARG A 12 0.15 7.14 -5.72
CA ARG A 12 -0.04 5.83 -5.09
C ARG A 12 -1.51 5.41 -5.13
N PHE A 13 -2.42 6.30 -4.73
CA PHE A 13 -3.86 6.03 -4.80
C PHE A 13 -4.29 5.70 -6.22
N TYR A 14 -3.91 6.53 -7.20
CA TYR A 14 -4.29 6.31 -8.59
C TYR A 14 -3.80 4.95 -9.12
N LYS A 15 -2.54 4.58 -8.85
CA LYS A 15 -2.02 3.25 -9.22
C LYS A 15 -2.84 2.11 -8.62
N THR A 16 -3.16 2.20 -7.32
CA THR A 16 -3.97 1.16 -6.65
C THR A 16 -5.39 1.10 -7.21
N LEU A 17 -5.99 2.24 -7.52
CA LEU A 17 -7.31 2.30 -8.15
C LEU A 17 -7.30 1.65 -9.53
N MET A 18 -6.33 2.00 -10.38
CA MET A 18 -6.19 1.41 -11.71
C MET A 18 -5.94 -0.10 -11.67
N LEU A 19 -5.16 -0.60 -10.70
CA LEU A 19 -5.00 -2.04 -10.52
C LEU A 19 -6.33 -2.75 -10.23
N ARG A 20 -7.17 -2.18 -9.34
CA ARG A 20 -8.50 -2.74 -9.05
C ARG A 20 -9.41 -2.73 -10.28
N ILE A 21 -9.40 -1.65 -11.05
CA ILE A 21 -10.21 -1.51 -12.26
C ILE A 21 -9.74 -2.49 -13.34
N ASN A 22 -8.43 -2.65 -13.53
CA ASN A 22 -7.87 -3.63 -14.47
C ASN A 22 -8.32 -5.05 -14.12
N SER A 23 -8.29 -5.43 -12.83
CA SER A 23 -8.77 -6.76 -12.41
C SER A 23 -10.26 -6.98 -12.69
N ILE A 24 -11.07 -5.92 -12.72
CA ILE A 24 -12.49 -6.03 -13.11
C ILE A 24 -12.61 -6.25 -14.62
N ALA A 25 -11.82 -5.54 -15.42
CA ALA A 25 -11.79 -5.70 -16.87
C ALA A 25 -11.35 -7.12 -17.30
N GLU A 26 -10.42 -7.74 -16.56
CA GLU A 26 -10.00 -9.13 -16.80
C GLU A 26 -11.14 -10.15 -16.64
N ILE A 27 -12.14 -9.84 -15.80
CA ILE A 27 -13.26 -10.76 -15.48
C ILE A 27 -14.51 -10.41 -16.29
N SER A 28 -14.60 -9.19 -16.84
CA SER A 28 -15.78 -8.66 -17.53
C SER A 28 -15.45 -8.28 -18.99
N PRO A 29 -15.83 -9.12 -19.97
CA PRO A 29 -15.56 -8.85 -21.39
C PRO A 29 -16.25 -7.60 -21.93
N THR A 30 -17.33 -7.16 -21.28
CA THR A 30 -18.11 -5.98 -21.64
C THR A 30 -17.54 -4.69 -21.07
N PHE A 31 -16.47 -4.77 -20.27
CA PHE A 31 -15.86 -3.62 -19.63
C PHE A 31 -14.77 -3.00 -20.51
N ASP A 32 -15.07 -1.84 -21.09
CA ASP A 32 -14.09 -1.07 -21.86
C ASP A 32 -13.14 -0.33 -20.90
N LEU A 33 -11.98 -0.93 -20.66
CA LEU A 33 -10.99 -0.43 -19.72
C LEU A 33 -10.42 0.94 -20.10
N GLU A 34 -10.07 1.14 -21.37
CA GLU A 34 -9.44 2.39 -21.81
C GLU A 34 -10.44 3.54 -21.73
N ARG A 35 -11.67 3.32 -22.18
CA ARG A 35 -12.75 4.31 -22.06
C ARG A 35 -13.06 4.61 -20.60
N PHE A 36 -13.16 3.60 -19.74
CA PHE A 36 -13.46 3.80 -18.33
C PHE A 36 -12.33 4.54 -17.61
N ARG A 37 -11.08 4.28 -17.98
CA ARG A 37 -9.92 5.02 -17.46
C ARG A 37 -9.99 6.50 -17.80
N ASP A 38 -10.35 6.85 -19.03
CA ASP A 38 -10.54 8.24 -19.43
C ASP A 38 -11.66 8.92 -18.63
N ILE A 39 -12.74 8.19 -18.34
CA ILE A 39 -13.84 8.70 -17.50
C ILE A 39 -13.36 8.95 -16.06
N ILE A 40 -12.57 8.05 -15.49
CA ILE A 40 -11.99 8.23 -14.16
C ILE A 40 -11.02 9.42 -14.15
N ASP A 41 -10.18 9.56 -15.17
CA ASP A 41 -9.28 10.71 -15.31
C ASP A 41 -10.04 12.03 -15.37
N LYS A 42 -11.11 12.11 -16.18
CA LYS A 42 -12.01 13.27 -16.26
C LYS A 42 -12.65 13.58 -14.91
N TYR A 43 -13.23 12.57 -14.25
CA TYR A 43 -13.86 12.75 -12.94
C TYR A 43 -12.87 13.25 -11.88
N ILE A 44 -11.67 12.68 -11.85
CA ILE A 44 -10.61 13.11 -10.95
C ILE A 44 -10.28 14.59 -11.20
N ARG A 45 -10.12 15.01 -12.46
CA ARG A 45 -9.84 16.40 -12.86
C ARG A 45 -11.02 17.36 -12.64
N GLY A 46 -12.23 16.85 -12.41
CA GLY A 46 -13.44 17.66 -12.28
C GLY A 46 -14.04 18.05 -13.63
N GLU A 47 -13.65 17.35 -14.70
CA GLU A 47 -14.20 17.52 -16.03
C GLU A 47 -15.54 16.78 -16.14
N SER A 48 -16.45 17.32 -16.97
CA SER A 48 -17.71 16.67 -17.24
C SER A 48 -17.52 15.47 -18.17
N PHE A 49 -18.35 14.44 -17.96
CA PHE A 49 -18.45 13.30 -18.85
C PHE A 49 -19.91 12.84 -18.91
N GLN A 50 -20.28 12.19 -20.00
CA GLN A 50 -21.64 11.70 -20.19
C GLN A 50 -21.87 10.46 -19.33
N ARG A 51 -22.54 10.59 -18.17
CA ARG A 51 -22.86 9.43 -17.31
C ARG A 51 -23.71 8.38 -18.02
N ASN A 52 -24.53 8.82 -18.97
CA ASN A 52 -25.41 7.93 -19.72
C ASN A 52 -24.66 6.98 -20.67
N SER A 53 -23.41 7.32 -21.04
CA SER A 53 -22.61 6.46 -21.90
C SER A 53 -22.02 5.26 -21.17
N LEU A 54 -22.06 5.24 -19.84
CA LEU A 54 -21.59 4.11 -19.02
C LEU A 54 -22.53 2.91 -19.18
N SER A 55 -21.93 1.74 -19.45
CA SER A 55 -22.60 0.45 -19.29
C SER A 55 -22.99 0.22 -17.83
N GLU A 56 -23.87 -0.75 -17.59
CA GLU A 56 -24.33 -1.10 -16.25
C GLU A 56 -23.17 -1.42 -15.30
N MET A 57 -22.21 -2.24 -15.75
CA MET A 57 -21.05 -2.61 -14.96
C MET A 57 -20.18 -1.39 -14.63
N GLU A 58 -19.89 -0.54 -15.62
CA GLU A 58 -19.11 0.68 -15.39
C GLU A 58 -19.82 1.66 -14.44
N ARG A 59 -21.17 1.75 -14.48
CA ARG A 59 -21.93 2.57 -13.51
C ARG A 59 -21.76 2.06 -12.09
N VAL A 60 -21.84 0.74 -11.89
CA VAL A 60 -21.63 0.12 -10.57
C VAL A 60 -20.22 0.40 -10.08
N VAL A 61 -19.20 0.13 -10.91
CA VAL A 61 -17.80 0.40 -10.56
C VAL A 61 -17.59 1.87 -10.24
N PHE A 62 -18.12 2.77 -11.08
CA PHE A 62 -18.01 4.22 -10.87
C PHE A 62 -18.66 4.66 -9.55
N ALA A 63 -19.86 4.16 -9.24
CA ALA A 63 -20.55 4.45 -7.99
C ALA A 63 -19.70 4.03 -6.77
N LEU A 64 -19.10 2.85 -6.82
CA LEU A 64 -18.24 2.33 -5.75
C LEU A 64 -16.97 3.17 -5.56
N VAL A 65 -16.30 3.57 -6.64
CA VAL A 65 -15.01 4.26 -6.55
C VAL A 65 -15.11 5.78 -6.43
N SER A 66 -16.23 6.39 -6.84
CA SER A 66 -16.41 7.85 -6.83
C SER A 66 -16.17 8.46 -5.44
N SER A 67 -16.80 7.90 -4.40
CA SER A 67 -16.61 8.34 -3.02
C SER A 67 -15.18 8.14 -2.51
N GLU A 68 -14.48 7.09 -2.96
CA GLU A 68 -13.07 6.86 -2.63
C GLU A 68 -12.18 7.93 -3.28
N ILE A 69 -12.48 8.28 -4.53
CA ILE A 69 -11.79 9.33 -5.29
C ILE A 69 -11.95 10.68 -4.60
N ASP A 70 -13.17 11.04 -4.19
CA ASP A 70 -13.43 12.33 -3.53
C ASP A 70 -12.66 12.45 -2.22
N ARG A 71 -12.71 11.43 -1.37
CA ARG A 71 -11.89 11.38 -0.14
C ARG A 71 -10.40 11.45 -0.44
N ALA A 72 -9.94 10.85 -1.55
CA ALA A 72 -8.55 10.93 -1.96
C ALA A 72 -8.14 12.32 -2.44
N LYS A 73 -9.03 13.04 -3.14
CA LYS A 73 -8.85 14.44 -3.53
C LYS A 73 -8.70 15.32 -2.29
N ASP A 74 -9.60 15.20 -1.32
CA ASP A 74 -9.54 15.98 -0.08
C ASP A 74 -8.26 15.75 0.72
N ARG A 75 -7.83 14.49 0.83
CA ARG A 75 -6.57 14.17 1.50
C ARG A 75 -5.37 14.76 0.76
N SER A 76 -5.38 14.69 -0.58
CA SER A 76 -4.34 15.25 -1.44
C SER A 76 -4.26 16.78 -1.31
N ILE A 77 -5.41 17.46 -1.35
CA ILE A 77 -5.53 18.91 -1.17
C ILE A 77 -4.99 19.33 0.19
N ARG A 78 -5.47 18.71 1.28
CA ARG A 78 -4.98 18.99 2.64
C ARG A 78 -3.49 18.76 2.79
N ALA A 79 -2.95 17.71 2.17
CA ALA A 79 -1.51 17.44 2.19
C ALA A 79 -0.71 18.51 1.43
N ARG A 80 -1.21 19.01 0.30
CA ARG A 80 -0.60 20.10 -0.48
C ARG A 80 -0.63 21.42 0.30
N ILE A 81 -1.76 21.77 0.91
CA ILE A 81 -1.89 22.97 1.76
C ILE A 81 -0.87 22.91 2.89
N ARG A 82 -0.82 21.82 3.67
CA ARG A 82 0.16 21.64 4.76
C ARG A 82 1.61 21.67 4.27
N ALA A 83 1.88 21.14 3.08
CA ALA A 83 3.22 21.19 2.50
C ALA A 83 3.61 22.63 2.14
N ASN A 84 2.66 23.42 1.63
CA ASN A 84 2.88 24.83 1.33
C ASN A 84 3.04 25.66 2.62
N GLU A 85 2.20 25.44 3.64
CA GLU A 85 2.33 26.07 4.96
C GLU A 85 3.72 25.81 5.56
N ARG A 86 4.18 24.54 5.55
CA ARG A 86 5.55 24.21 6.01
C ARG A 86 6.64 24.90 5.20
N LYS A 87 6.43 25.07 3.89
CA LYS A 87 7.38 25.78 3.01
C LYS A 87 7.42 27.26 3.37
N LEU A 88 6.26 27.90 3.54
CA LEU A 88 6.14 29.31 3.92
C LEU A 88 6.71 29.56 5.32
N ALA A 89 6.37 28.73 6.30
CA ALA A 89 6.93 28.82 7.66
C ALA A 89 8.46 28.70 7.66
N ARG A 90 9.02 27.80 6.83
CA ARG A 90 10.48 27.70 6.68
C ARG A 90 11.10 28.97 6.10
N LEU A 91 10.46 29.59 5.10
CA LEU A 91 10.92 30.83 4.49
C LEU A 91 10.78 32.03 5.43
N ALA A 92 9.73 32.07 6.26
CA ALA A 92 9.54 33.11 7.27
C ALA A 92 10.60 33.02 8.38
N ALA A 93 10.84 31.82 8.92
CA ALA A 93 11.89 31.59 9.92
C ALA A 93 13.30 31.93 9.40
N GLU A 94 13.55 31.76 8.10
CA GLU A 94 14.80 32.15 7.45
C GLU A 94 14.95 33.67 7.27
N ARG A 95 13.83 34.42 7.25
CA ARG A 95 13.82 35.90 7.16
C ARG A 95 13.88 36.60 8.52
N GLU A 96 13.29 36.04 9.58
CA GLU A 96 13.24 36.66 10.91
C GLU A 96 14.58 36.55 11.68
N HIS A 97 15.45 35.61 11.31
CA HIS A 97 16.78 35.47 11.90
C HIS A 97 17.88 35.32 10.83
N PRO A 98 18.20 36.39 10.09
CA PRO A 98 19.27 36.34 9.10
C PRO A 98 20.65 36.13 9.76
N GLU A 99 20.83 36.55 11.01
CA GLU A 99 22.10 36.47 11.75
C GLU A 99 22.34 35.15 12.50
N ASN A 100 21.31 34.32 12.71
CA ASN A 100 21.45 32.94 13.20
C ASN A 100 21.62 31.92 12.06
N GLY A 101 21.99 32.40 10.87
CA GLY A 101 22.31 31.57 9.73
C GLY A 101 23.50 30.67 10.03
N THR A 102 23.26 29.50 10.62
CA THR A 102 24.21 28.39 10.53
C THR A 102 24.62 28.30 9.05
N PRO A 103 25.92 28.39 8.74
CA PRO A 103 26.41 28.42 7.37
C PRO A 103 25.71 27.35 6.56
N TYR A 104 25.36 27.62 5.31
CA TYR A 104 24.62 26.68 4.45
C TYR A 104 25.18 25.25 4.50
N HIS A 105 26.50 25.11 4.63
CA HIS A 105 27.22 23.87 4.87
C HIS A 105 26.88 23.16 6.19
N ASP A 106 26.72 23.88 7.30
CA ASP A 106 26.32 23.31 8.60
C ASP A 106 24.84 22.85 8.57
N ARG A 107 23.95 23.56 7.86
CA ARG A 107 22.57 23.09 7.63
C ARG A 107 22.51 21.81 6.80
N LEU A 108 23.31 21.72 5.73
CA LEU A 108 23.39 20.50 4.92
C LEU A 108 24.02 19.34 5.70
N ALA A 109 25.06 19.59 6.48
CA ALA A 109 25.70 18.59 7.33
C ALA A 109 24.72 18.03 8.38
N ARG A 110 24.00 18.90 9.11
CA ARG A 110 22.97 18.48 10.07
C ARG A 110 21.82 17.74 9.39
N GLN A 111 21.44 18.11 8.17
CA GLN A 111 20.39 17.42 7.42
C GLN A 111 20.86 16.03 6.95
N ALA A 112 22.10 15.91 6.47
CA ALA A 112 22.71 14.64 6.10
C ALA A 112 22.80 13.71 7.32
N GLU A 113 23.24 14.23 8.46
CA GLU A 113 23.31 13.48 9.71
C GLU A 113 21.93 12.99 10.18
N ARG A 114 20.90 13.83 10.11
CA ARG A 114 19.51 13.42 10.41
C ARG A 114 19.01 12.32 9.48
N ARG A 115 19.36 12.37 8.19
CA ARG A 115 19.01 11.34 7.20
C ARG A 115 19.74 10.02 7.50
N ALA A 116 21.04 10.07 7.75
CA ALA A 116 21.84 8.90 8.13
C ALA A 116 21.30 8.22 9.40
N ARG A 117 21.00 9.00 10.46
CA ARG A 117 20.39 8.48 11.69
C ARG A 117 19.00 7.86 11.45
N ALA A 118 18.21 8.40 10.52
CA ALA A 118 16.90 7.85 10.17
C ALA A 118 17.00 6.55 9.37
N GLU A 119 17.96 6.46 8.44
CA GLU A 119 18.26 5.25 7.68
C GLU A 119 18.78 4.14 8.58
N GLU A 120 19.68 4.46 9.51
CA GLU A 120 20.19 3.50 10.48
C GLU A 120 19.06 2.92 11.35
N ARG A 121 18.17 3.78 11.86
CA ARG A 121 16.97 3.31 12.58
C ARG A 121 16.08 2.41 11.74
N ARG A 122 15.96 2.66 10.42
CA ARG A 122 15.18 1.81 9.51
C ARG A 122 15.86 0.46 9.29
N ARG A 123 17.19 0.45 9.10
CA ARG A 123 18.00 -0.77 8.96
C ARG A 123 17.87 -1.65 10.19
N ILE A 124 18.07 -1.09 11.39
CA ILE A 124 17.91 -1.83 12.66
C ILE A 124 16.50 -2.41 12.79
N ARG A 125 15.46 -1.64 12.48
CA ARG A 125 14.06 -2.15 12.53
C ARG A 125 13.81 -3.26 11.52
N HIS A 126 14.37 -3.15 10.32
CA HIS A 126 14.25 -4.16 9.28
C HIS A 126 14.96 -5.46 9.69
N GLN A 127 16.19 -5.35 10.19
CA GLN A 127 16.98 -6.45 10.70
C GLN A 127 16.26 -7.20 11.83
N ARG A 128 15.72 -6.47 12.82
CA ARG A 128 14.90 -7.06 13.89
C ARG A 128 13.67 -7.79 13.38
N ARG A 129 13.05 -7.34 12.28
CA ARG A 129 11.91 -8.06 11.66
C ARG A 129 12.36 -9.36 11.00
N ILE A 130 13.51 -9.36 10.31
CA ILE A 130 14.08 -10.58 9.72
C ILE A 130 14.40 -11.58 10.82
N GLU A 131 15.07 -11.16 11.88
CA GLU A 131 15.43 -12.02 13.02
C GLU A 131 14.19 -12.61 13.70
N ARG A 132 13.14 -11.81 13.92
CA ARG A 132 11.86 -12.31 14.45
C ARG A 132 11.25 -13.38 13.55
N ARG A 133 11.20 -13.14 12.23
CA ARG A 133 10.67 -14.11 11.27
C ARG A 133 11.51 -15.40 11.25
N ALA A 134 12.83 -15.29 11.30
CA ALA A 134 13.74 -16.42 11.37
C ALA A 134 13.54 -17.22 12.68
N ALA A 135 13.38 -16.54 13.82
CA ALA A 135 13.11 -17.18 15.10
C ALA A 135 11.74 -17.88 15.13
N GLU A 136 10.70 -17.28 14.56
CA GLU A 136 9.38 -17.90 14.40
C GLU A 136 9.44 -19.14 13.49
N ALA A 137 10.16 -19.06 12.37
CA ALA A 137 10.37 -20.19 11.47
C ALA A 137 11.12 -21.34 12.18
N ARG A 138 12.20 -21.03 12.93
CA ARG A 138 12.93 -22.02 13.74
C ARG A 138 12.04 -22.66 14.81
N LYS A 139 11.20 -21.87 15.50
CA LYS A 139 10.24 -22.39 16.48
C LYS A 139 9.22 -23.33 15.83
N LYS A 140 8.67 -22.96 14.67
CA LYS A 140 7.74 -23.82 13.90
C LYS A 140 8.41 -25.14 13.50
N LEU A 141 9.63 -25.08 12.96
CA LEU A 141 10.41 -26.28 12.62
C LEU A 141 10.65 -27.18 13.85
N SER A 142 11.00 -26.60 15.01
CA SER A 142 11.18 -27.38 16.25
C SER A 142 9.88 -28.00 16.79
N LYS A 143 8.73 -27.36 16.55
CA LYS A 143 7.42 -27.91 16.92
C LYS A 143 7.02 -29.06 16.00
N LEU A 144 7.30 -28.95 14.70
CA LEU A 144 7.10 -30.07 13.78
C LEU A 144 8.03 -31.25 14.12
N SER A 145 9.30 -31.00 14.44
CA SER A 145 10.23 -32.09 14.76
C SER A 145 9.91 -32.81 16.09
N ARG A 146 9.25 -32.13 17.05
CA ARG A 146 8.73 -32.77 18.28
C ARG A 146 7.39 -33.49 18.10
N GLY A 147 6.66 -33.23 17.02
CA GLY A 147 5.38 -33.89 16.72
C GLY A 147 5.50 -35.22 15.97
N VAL A 148 6.71 -35.64 15.59
CA VAL A 148 6.96 -36.84 14.75
C VAL A 148 7.44 -38.05 15.57
N SER A 149 7.51 -37.95 16.90
CA SER A 149 7.80 -39.08 17.78
C SER A 149 6.56 -39.49 18.59
N ALA A 150 5.59 -40.07 17.90
CA ALA A 150 4.61 -40.99 18.49
C ALA A 150 4.51 -42.21 17.55
N PRO A 151 5.06 -43.38 17.92
CA PRO A 151 4.95 -44.55 17.08
C PRO A 151 3.54 -45.14 17.20
N ALA A 152 2.98 -45.41 16.03
CA ALA A 152 1.78 -46.17 15.82
C ALA A 152 2.03 -47.64 16.18
N ASP A 153 1.30 -48.18 17.15
CA ASP A 153 1.17 -49.63 17.35
C ASP A 153 -0.14 -49.90 18.11
N ALA A 154 -1.23 -50.14 17.37
CA ALA A 154 -2.40 -50.89 17.84
C ALA A 154 -3.38 -51.16 16.68
N ALA A 155 -2.97 -51.94 15.68
CA ALA A 155 -3.91 -52.59 14.77
C ALA A 155 -3.25 -53.81 14.10
N SER A 156 -3.35 -54.99 14.73
CA SER A 156 -3.36 -56.31 14.07
C SER A 156 -3.07 -57.45 15.07
N SER A 157 -4.09 -58.20 15.47
CA SER A 157 -4.13 -59.67 15.70
C SER A 157 -5.20 -59.99 16.75
N GLY A 158 -6.13 -60.93 16.59
CA GLY A 158 -6.33 -61.92 15.55
C GLY A 158 -7.72 -62.55 15.67
N ALA A 159 -8.23 -62.99 14.53
CA ALA A 159 -9.32 -63.94 14.48
C ALA A 159 -8.82 -65.29 14.98
N GLN A 160 -9.51 -65.88 15.95
CA GLN A 160 -9.44 -67.32 16.21
C GLN A 160 -10.86 -67.88 16.26
N ALA A 161 -11.14 -68.70 15.26
CA ALA A 161 -12.22 -69.66 15.24
C ALA A 161 -11.92 -70.76 16.27
N HIS A 162 -12.94 -71.17 17.02
CA HIS A 162 -13.03 -72.53 17.55
C HIS A 162 -14.50 -72.95 17.61
N GLY A 163 -14.84 -73.94 16.77
CA GLY A 163 -15.97 -74.83 17.00
C GLY A 163 -15.48 -76.10 17.70
N ALA A 164 -16.33 -76.63 18.59
CA ALA A 164 -16.43 -77.98 19.16
C ALA A 164 -17.06 -77.82 20.55
N GLY A 165 -18.13 -78.50 20.95
CA GLY A 165 -19.02 -79.48 20.33
C GLY A 165 -20.26 -79.61 21.22
#